data_AF-A0A535KB13-F1
#
_entry.id   AF-A0A535KB13-F1
#
_cell.length_a   1.000
_cell.length_b   1.000
_cell.length_c   1.000
_cell.angle_alpha   90.00
_cell.angle_beta   90.00
_cell.angle_gamma   90.00
#
_symmetry.space_group_name_H-M   'P 1'
#
loop_
_entity.id
_entity.type
_entity.pdbx_description
1 polymer ?
#
loop_
_entity_poly.entity_id
_entity_poly.type
_entity_poly.pdbx_seq_one_letter_code
_entity_poly.pdbx_strand_id
1 'polypeptide(L)'
;MYDRLWTENPEVQKTRAEGKAEGEIQALQRAVVTVVKARFPALAELAQQKVAEINKPDVLNFLLEQISIEPDEAAVRALLRPIAA
;
A
#
# COMPACT_ATOMS: atom_id res chain seq x y z
N MET A 1 13.85 -24.83 25.23
CA MET A 1 12.75 -25.67 24.72
C MET A 1 11.43 -24.95 24.97
N TYR A 2 11.20 -23.82 24.27
CA TYR A 2 9.99 -22.99 24.39
C TYR A 2 9.26 -22.80 23.04
N ASP A 3 9.78 -23.37 21.95
CA ASP A 3 9.25 -23.15 20.60
C ASP A 3 7.89 -23.82 20.33
N ARG A 4 7.45 -24.79 21.15
CA ARG A 4 6.20 -25.52 20.91
C ARG A 4 4.93 -24.83 21.42
N LEU A 5 5.03 -23.89 22.36
CA LEU A 5 3.85 -23.26 22.98
C LEU A 5 3.24 -22.13 22.13
N TRP A 6 4.01 -21.61 21.17
CA TRP A 6 3.59 -20.49 20.32
C TRP A 6 2.82 -20.93 19.07
N THR A 7 2.97 -22.18 18.66
CA THR A 7 2.48 -22.66 17.35
C THR A 7 1.01 -23.11 17.38
N GLU A 8 0.46 -23.43 18.55
CA GLU A 8 -0.89 -23.99 18.71
C GLU A 8 -1.92 -23.01 19.29
N ASN A 9 -1.49 -21.80 19.68
CA ASN A 9 -2.40 -20.85 20.34
C ASN A 9 -3.15 -20.00 19.28
N PRO A 10 -4.49 -20.09 19.18
CA PRO A 10 -5.27 -19.39 18.16
C PRO A 10 -5.13 -17.86 18.23
N GLU A 11 -4.80 -17.31 19.40
CA GLU A 11 -4.51 -15.88 19.56
C GLU A 11 -3.20 -15.47 18.86
N VAL A 12 -2.15 -16.30 18.92
CA VAL A 12 -0.87 -16.03 18.23
C VAL A 12 -1.04 -16.11 16.71
N GLN A 13 -1.90 -17.00 16.22
CA GLN A 13 -2.24 -17.07 14.79
C GLN A 13 -3.03 -15.85 14.33
N LYS A 14 -3.97 -15.34 15.15
CA LYS A 14 -4.67 -14.08 14.88
C LYS A 14 -3.71 -12.89 14.85
N THR A 15 -2.86 -12.72 15.88
CA THR A 15 -1.88 -11.62 15.92
C THR A 15 -0.90 -11.67 14.73
N ARG A 16 -0.52 -12.87 14.27
CA ARG A 16 0.37 -13.01 13.10
C ARG A 16 -0.35 -12.76 11.77
N ALA A 17 -1.63 -13.12 11.66
CA ALA A 17 -2.44 -12.81 10.49
C ALA A 17 -2.73 -11.31 10.39
N GLU A 18 -3.07 -10.68 11.52
CA GLU A 18 -3.28 -9.22 11.64
C GLU A 18 -1.98 -8.45 11.34
N GLY A 19 -0.84 -8.87 11.91
CA GLY A 19 0.46 -8.27 11.62
C GLY A 19 0.93 -8.45 10.16
N LYS A 20 0.51 -9.53 9.49
CA LYS A 20 0.74 -9.70 8.05
C LYS A 20 -0.15 -8.77 7.22
N ALA A 21 -1.43 -8.64 7.59
CA ALA A 21 -2.36 -7.77 6.88
C ALA A 21 -1.97 -6.29 6.99
N GLU A 22 -1.60 -5.83 8.19
CA GLU A 22 -1.10 -4.45 8.39
C GLU A 22 0.25 -4.23 7.69
N GLY A 23 1.14 -5.21 7.74
CA GLY A 23 2.42 -5.17 7.03
C GLY A 23 2.25 -5.10 5.50
N GLU A 24 1.26 -5.81 4.96
CA GLU A 24 0.93 -5.80 3.54
C GLU A 24 0.41 -4.43 3.09
N ILE A 25 -0.51 -3.82 3.85
CA ILE A 25 -1.01 -2.47 3.55
C ILE A 25 0.16 -1.47 3.53
N GLN A 26 1.00 -1.45 4.57
CA GLN A 26 2.13 -0.53 4.64
C GLN A 26 3.15 -0.77 3.52
N ALA A 27 3.42 -2.02 3.18
CA ALA A 27 4.32 -2.37 2.09
C ALA A 27 3.78 -1.87 0.74
N LEU A 28 2.49 -2.05 0.47
CA LEU A 28 1.84 -1.58 -0.76
C LEU A 28 1.78 -0.05 -0.84
N GLN A 29 1.46 0.63 0.27
CA GLN A 29 1.52 2.09 0.34
C GLN A 29 2.92 2.60 -0.01
N ARG A 30 3.98 2.00 0.57
CA ARG A 30 5.37 2.34 0.26
C ARG A 30 5.75 2.03 -1.18
N ALA A 31 5.28 0.91 -1.73
CA ALA A 31 5.55 0.52 -3.11
C ALA A 31 5.00 1.55 -4.10
N VAL A 32 3.74 1.97 -3.93
CA VAL A 32 3.12 3.02 -4.74
C VAL A 32 3.93 4.31 -4.66
N VAL A 33 4.27 4.79 -3.46
CA VAL A 33 5.06 6.02 -3.30
C VAL A 33 6.44 5.90 -3.96
N THR A 34 7.08 4.72 -3.85
CA THR A 34 8.40 4.47 -4.45
C THR A 34 8.34 4.53 -5.97
N VAL A 35 7.36 3.87 -6.59
CA VAL A 35 7.18 3.89 -8.05
C VAL A 35 6.85 5.29 -8.54
N VAL A 36 5.93 5.99 -7.86
CA VAL A 36 5.59 7.39 -8.20
C VAL A 36 6.82 8.27 -8.07
N LYS A 37 7.59 8.17 -6.98
CA LYS A 37 8.80 8.99 -6.79
C LYS A 37 9.86 8.72 -7.86
N ALA A 38 10.02 7.48 -8.29
CA ALA A 38 11.00 7.10 -9.30
C ALA A 38 10.64 7.63 -10.70
N ARG A 39 9.35 7.71 -11.04
CA ARG A 39 8.88 8.12 -12.37
C ARG A 39 8.45 9.58 -12.45
N PHE A 40 7.75 10.05 -11.42
CA PHE A 40 7.11 11.36 -11.30
C PHE A 40 7.40 11.96 -9.92
N PRO A 41 8.64 12.39 -9.64
CA PRO A 41 9.05 12.85 -8.31
C PRO A 41 8.19 13.99 -7.76
N ALA A 42 7.64 14.85 -8.62
CA ALA A 42 6.73 15.93 -8.24
C ALA A 42 5.40 15.45 -7.63
N LEU A 43 5.02 14.19 -7.87
CA LEU A 43 3.78 13.60 -7.37
C LEU A 43 3.97 12.75 -6.11
N ALA A 44 5.20 12.61 -5.60
CA ALA A 44 5.51 11.74 -4.47
C ALA A 44 4.74 12.12 -3.19
N GLU A 45 4.62 13.41 -2.89
CA GLU A 45 3.86 13.90 -1.73
C GLU A 45 2.36 13.62 -1.89
N LEU A 46 1.82 13.85 -3.08
CA LEU A 46 0.41 13.56 -3.40
C LEU A 46 0.12 12.06 -3.29
N ALA A 47 1.04 11.22 -3.78
CA ALA A 47 0.93 9.78 -3.64
C ALA A 47 0.94 9.35 -2.17
N GLN A 48 1.84 9.91 -1.35
CA GLN A 48 1.92 9.60 0.06
C GLN A 48 0.63 9.94 0.81
N GLN A 49 0.06 11.11 0.55
CA GLN A 49 -1.24 11.51 1.13
C GLN A 49 -2.35 10.57 0.70
N LYS A 50 -2.42 10.25 -0.60
CA LYS A 50 -3.46 9.38 -1.15
C LYS A 50 -3.42 7.96 -0.57
N VAL A 51 -2.24 7.35 -0.54
CA VAL A 51 -2.11 5.96 -0.09
C VAL A 51 -2.34 5.83 1.42
N ALA A 52 -2.05 6.88 2.20
CA ALA A 52 -2.34 6.92 3.63
C ALA A 52 -3.85 6.87 3.96
N GLU A 53 -4.70 7.35 3.03
CA GLU A 53 -6.16 7.24 3.16
C GLU A 53 -6.71 5.87 2.74
N ILE A 54 -5.89 5.04 2.07
CA ILE A 54 -6.31 3.74 1.54
C ILE A 54 -5.83 2.62 2.45
N ASN A 55 -6.78 2.01 3.16
CA ASN A 55 -6.55 0.84 4.03
C ASN A 55 -6.95 -0.49 3.37
N LYS A 56 -7.07 -0.52 2.03
CA LYS A 56 -7.47 -1.69 1.25
C LYS A 56 -6.32 -2.14 0.35
N PRO A 57 -5.69 -3.31 0.62
CA PRO A 57 -4.60 -3.85 -0.20
C PRO A 57 -4.95 -3.93 -1.69
N ASP A 58 -6.15 -4.39 -2.04
CA ASP A 58 -6.58 -4.54 -3.44
C ASP A 58 -6.60 -3.21 -4.19
N VAL A 59 -7.02 -2.14 -3.52
CA VAL A 59 -7.05 -0.79 -4.09
C VAL A 59 -5.64 -0.25 -4.28
N LEU A 60 -4.73 -0.51 -3.34
CA LEU A 60 -3.32 -0.12 -3.46
C LEU A 60 -2.61 -0.87 -4.58
N ASN A 61 -2.88 -2.17 -4.74
CA ASN A 61 -2.35 -2.98 -5.84
C ASN A 61 -2.87 -2.49 -7.20
N PHE A 62 -4.17 -2.25 -7.32
CA PHE A 62 -4.73 -1.70 -8.56
C PHE A 62 -4.13 -0.33 -8.89
N LEU A 63 -3.97 0.55 -7.90
CA LEU A 63 -3.33 1.84 -8.08
C LEU A 63 -1.87 1.69 -8.53
N LEU A 64 -1.13 0.74 -7.95
CA LEU A 64 0.26 0.44 -8.31
C LEU A 64 0.38 -0.04 -9.77
N GLU A 65 -0.50 -0.94 -10.20
CA GLU A 65 -0.55 -1.43 -11.58
C GLU A 65 -0.86 -0.31 -12.57
N GLN A 66 -1.90 0.48 -12.30
CA GLN A 66 -2.30 1.61 -13.15
C GLN A 66 -1.18 2.63 -13.28
N ILE A 67 -0.58 3.03 -12.16
CA ILE A 67 0.55 3.96 -12.17
C ILE A 67 1.72 3.38 -12.95
N SER A 68 2.00 2.07 -12.83
CA SER A 68 3.11 1.41 -13.54
C SER A 68 2.94 1.36 -15.05
N ILE A 69 1.71 1.28 -15.54
CA ILE A 69 1.39 1.21 -16.97
C ILE A 69 1.23 2.61 -17.57
N GLU A 70 0.67 3.55 -16.83
CA GLU A 70 0.36 4.90 -17.31
C GLU A 70 1.64 5.74 -17.52
N PRO A 71 1.98 6.13 -18.77
CA PRO A 71 3.16 6.96 -19.05
C PRO A 71 2.97 8.45 -18.75
N ASP A 72 1.73 8.96 -18.70
CA ASP A 72 1.46 10.39 -18.56
C ASP A 72 1.40 10.84 -17.08
N GLU A 73 2.20 11.84 -16.74
CA GLU A 73 2.19 12.47 -15.41
C GLU A 73 0.82 13.06 -15.06
N ALA A 74 0.13 13.67 -16.02
CA ALA A 74 -1.16 14.30 -15.78
C ALA A 74 -2.24 13.24 -15.45
N ALA A 75 -2.19 12.10 -16.13
CA ALA A 75 -3.07 10.95 -15.86
C ALA A 75 -2.77 10.33 -14.49
N VAL A 76 -1.48 10.11 -14.15
CA VAL A 76 -1.09 9.63 -12.82
C VAL A 76 -1.53 10.61 -11.72
N ARG A 77 -1.38 11.91 -11.95
CA ARG A 77 -1.87 12.94 -11.01
C ARG A 77 -3.38 12.87 -10.81
N ALA A 78 -4.15 12.57 -11.86
CA ALA A 78 -5.59 12.39 -11.76
C ALA A 78 -5.95 11.12 -10.94
N LEU A 79 -5.20 10.03 -11.09
CA LEU A 79 -5.37 8.81 -10.29
C LEU A 79 -5.06 9.03 -8.81
N LEU A 80 -4.07 9.88 -8.51
CA LEU A 80 -3.66 10.22 -7.15
C LEU A 80 -4.53 11.28 -6.49
N ARG A 81 -5.37 12.00 -7.24
CA ARG A 81 -6.27 12.99 -6.65
C ARG A 81 -7.29 12.31 -5.73
N PRO A 82 -7.63 12.93 -4.59
CA PRO A 82 -8.83 12.57 -3.85
C PRO A 82 -10.03 12.71 -4.79
N ILE A 83 -10.91 11.71 -4.84
CA ILE A 83 -12.25 11.94 -5.39
C ILE A 83 -12.92 12.84 -4.36
N ALA A 84 -12.84 14.15 -4.59
CA ALA A 84 -13.69 15.08 -3.86
C ALA A 84 -15.13 14.69 -4.23
N ALA A 85 -15.88 14.21 -3.23
CA ALA A 85 -17.32 14.02 -3.33
C ALA A 85 -18.01 15.36 -3.53
#